data_AF-A0A7H0NHP5-F1
#
_entry.id   AF-A0A7H0NHP5-F1
#
_cell.length_a   1.000
_cell.length_b   1.000
_cell.length_c   1.000
_cell.angle_alpha   90.00
_cell.angle_beta   90.00
_cell.angle_gamma   90.00
#
_symmetry.space_group_name_H-M   'P 1'
#
loop_
_entity.id
_entity.type
_entity.pdbx_description
1 polymer ?
#
loop_
_entity_poly.entity_id
_entity_poly.type
_entity_poly.pdbx_seq_one_letter_code
_entity_poly.pdbx_strand_id
1 'polypeptide(L)'
;MDKRIPRGNWLDDDIFRKLVREVTPLRFGSWSLPEFEHATSELGWELREPKEVVGQVWRRFAPRKGPWGGYGTVIADASEPDQVRKLNVRVVDLPAEDTATAAGLVRAAWWVMEEELGPPTMWGGDSGPWMLWRRPGACLLVHTHDEGEVSLELLPPDADADAAGGGYSRGRWRAAELAGLPTAPAASPAPGTTWEEVEKRLSEALRSLDHDTPFFPGRFILHLGSADDPQRFVQCWSQDLGLVVEATGYLHRPEAVDAARLTDNGWDSSRSVWQRRFPDAMEQPAHAATGARMLVEELRHLGVDLADLSYDGTMTGRGRGFHLELPDLGIPRVHRPAV
;
A
#
# COMPACT_ATOMS: atom_id res chain seq x y z
N MET A 1 -19.43 -9.17 -18.65
CA MET A 1 -19.33 -9.13 -17.17
C MET A 1 -19.01 -7.71 -16.78
N ASP A 2 -19.92 -7.06 -16.06
CA ASP A 2 -19.75 -5.70 -15.57
C ASP A 2 -18.59 -5.72 -14.57
N LYS A 3 -17.42 -5.14 -14.93
CA LYS A 3 -16.19 -5.16 -14.12
C LYS A 3 -16.30 -4.17 -12.95
N ARG A 4 -17.34 -4.31 -12.14
CA ARG A 4 -17.51 -3.51 -10.92
C ARG A 4 -16.81 -4.24 -9.79
N ILE A 5 -15.84 -3.56 -9.21
CA ILE A 5 -15.14 -4.00 -8.00
C ILE A 5 -16.19 -4.24 -6.90
N PRO A 6 -16.14 -5.39 -6.21
CA PRO A 6 -17.09 -5.67 -5.13
C PRO A 6 -16.89 -4.66 -3.99
N ARG A 7 -18.01 -4.13 -3.48
CA ARG A 7 -18.04 -3.14 -2.39
C ARG A 7 -17.43 -3.64 -1.08
N GLY A 8 -17.33 -4.95 -0.89
CA GLY A 8 -17.23 -5.51 0.47
C GLY A 8 -18.59 -5.44 1.16
N ASN A 9 -18.72 -6.09 2.32
CA ASN A 9 -19.91 -5.95 3.16
C ASN A 9 -19.54 -6.22 4.62
N TRP A 10 -19.99 -5.34 5.51
CA TRP A 10 -20.00 -5.59 6.93
C TRP A 10 -21.29 -5.03 7.54
N LEU A 11 -21.86 -5.80 8.46
CA LEU A 11 -23.09 -5.55 9.23
C LEU A 11 -23.29 -4.10 9.72
N ASP A 12 -22.23 -3.33 9.94
CA ASP A 12 -22.28 -1.98 10.52
C ASP A 12 -21.67 -0.90 9.62
N ASP A 13 -21.68 -1.08 8.28
CA ASP A 13 -21.21 -0.07 7.32
C ASP A 13 -21.83 1.33 7.57
N ASP A 14 -23.13 1.40 7.92
CA ASP A 14 -23.82 2.65 8.25
C ASP A 14 -23.33 3.29 9.54
N ILE A 15 -22.92 2.46 10.49
CA ILE A 15 -22.36 2.88 11.77
C ILE A 15 -20.94 3.43 11.56
N PHE A 16 -20.12 2.74 10.77
CA PHE A 16 -18.80 3.25 10.38
C PHE A 16 -18.92 4.55 9.59
N ARG A 17 -19.88 4.64 8.65
CA ARG A 17 -20.17 5.89 7.93
C ARG A 17 -20.50 7.04 8.87
N LYS A 18 -21.29 6.78 9.90
CA LYS A 18 -21.60 7.78 10.93
C LYS A 18 -20.35 8.21 11.69
N LEU A 19 -19.47 7.27 12.08
CA LEU A 19 -18.18 7.60 12.69
C LEU A 19 -17.35 8.51 11.78
N VAL A 20 -17.20 8.15 10.50
CA VAL A 20 -16.45 8.97 9.53
C VAL A 20 -16.99 10.39 9.49
N ARG A 21 -18.31 10.56 9.42
CA ARG A 21 -18.96 11.89 9.46
C ARG A 21 -18.72 12.66 10.76
N GLU A 22 -18.65 11.97 11.89
CA GLU A 22 -18.39 12.58 13.20
C GLU A 22 -16.92 13.00 13.37
N VAL A 23 -15.97 12.22 12.83
CA VAL A 23 -14.53 12.54 12.95
C VAL A 23 -14.02 13.49 11.87
N THR A 24 -14.69 13.57 10.71
CA THR A 24 -14.25 14.41 9.58
C THR A 24 -14.13 15.91 9.91
N PRO A 25 -15.02 16.52 10.71
CA PRO A 25 -14.89 17.92 11.10
C PRO A 25 -13.79 18.19 12.13
N LEU A 26 -13.26 17.15 12.79
CA LEU A 26 -12.24 17.28 13.82
C LEU A 26 -10.92 17.77 13.21
N ARG A 27 -10.38 18.86 13.75
CA ARG A 27 -9.11 19.45 13.31
C ARG A 27 -7.99 19.07 14.25
N PHE A 28 -7.52 17.83 14.14
CA PHE A 28 -6.57 17.19 15.06
C PHE A 28 -5.16 17.81 15.14
N GLY A 29 -4.89 18.92 14.46
CA GLY A 29 -3.59 19.60 14.51
C GLY A 29 -3.16 19.87 15.95
N SER A 30 -1.96 19.40 16.31
CA SER A 30 -1.27 19.62 17.60
C SER A 30 -2.20 19.85 18.81
N TRP A 31 -3.26 19.05 18.97
CA TRP A 31 -4.17 19.20 20.09
C TRP A 31 -3.49 18.84 21.40
N SER A 32 -3.69 19.70 22.39
CA SER A 32 -3.50 19.34 23.79
C SER A 32 -4.63 18.40 24.25
N LEU A 33 -4.38 17.61 25.29
CA LEU A 33 -5.37 16.72 25.88
C LEU A 33 -6.69 17.43 26.26
N PRO A 34 -6.68 18.65 26.86
CA PRO A 34 -7.91 19.37 27.14
C PRO A 34 -8.68 19.79 25.88
N GLU A 35 -7.97 20.17 24.81
CA GLU A 35 -8.61 20.50 23.53
C GLU A 35 -9.27 19.26 22.90
N PHE A 36 -8.62 18.10 23.01
CA PHE A 36 -9.19 16.83 22.58
C PHE A 36 -10.47 16.51 23.38
N GLU A 37 -10.40 16.54 24.71
CA GLU A 37 -11.55 16.26 25.57
C GLU A 37 -12.72 17.21 25.28
N HIS A 38 -12.43 18.50 25.05
CA HIS A 38 -13.44 19.48 24.66
C HIS A 38 -14.06 19.14 23.30
N ALA A 39 -13.24 18.87 22.27
CA ALA A 39 -13.70 18.59 20.91
C ALA A 39 -14.48 17.27 20.81
N THR A 40 -14.16 16.28 21.66
CA THR A 40 -14.83 14.98 21.65
C THR A 40 -15.93 14.85 22.71
N SER A 41 -16.16 15.89 23.52
CA SER A 41 -17.18 15.86 24.60
C SER A 41 -18.59 15.59 24.05
N GLU A 42 -18.96 16.16 22.91
CA GLU A 42 -20.25 15.94 22.25
C GLU A 42 -20.44 14.50 21.74
N LEU A 43 -19.33 13.82 21.45
CA LEU A 43 -19.30 12.39 21.07
C LEU A 43 -19.44 11.48 22.30
N GLY A 44 -19.36 12.01 23.52
CA GLY A 44 -19.49 11.23 24.75
C GLY A 44 -18.32 10.26 24.97
N TRP A 45 -17.14 10.59 24.47
CA TRP A 45 -15.93 9.80 24.66
C TRP A 45 -15.33 10.12 26.03
N GLU A 46 -15.23 9.10 26.89
CA GLU A 46 -14.61 9.24 28.21
C GLU A 46 -13.28 8.50 28.23
N LEU A 47 -12.20 9.27 28.38
CA LEU A 47 -10.85 8.73 28.51
C LEU A 47 -10.70 8.00 29.85
N ARG A 48 -10.14 6.80 29.78
CA ARG A 48 -9.71 6.01 30.93
C ARG A 48 -8.33 6.45 31.38
N GLU A 49 -7.91 5.95 32.54
CA GLU A 49 -6.58 6.19 33.07
C GLU A 49 -5.47 5.86 32.05
N PRO A 50 -4.45 6.73 31.94
CA PRO A 50 -3.35 6.55 31.00
C PRO A 50 -2.52 5.31 31.35
N LYS A 51 -2.06 4.62 30.31
CA LYS A 51 -1.10 3.52 30.41
C LYS A 51 0.12 3.84 29.56
N GLU A 52 1.31 3.73 30.14
CA GLU A 52 2.55 3.84 29.38
C GLU A 52 2.85 2.52 28.64
N VAL A 53 3.17 2.61 27.35
CA VAL A 53 3.50 1.50 26.46
C VAL A 53 4.64 1.95 25.55
N VAL A 54 5.84 1.38 25.73
CA VAL A 54 7.01 1.61 24.86
C VAL A 54 7.27 3.11 24.59
N GLY A 55 7.38 3.91 25.65
CA GLY A 55 7.65 5.36 25.53
C GLY A 55 6.47 6.18 25.00
N GLN A 56 5.27 5.61 24.92
CA GLN A 56 4.03 6.31 24.58
C GLN A 56 3.03 6.25 25.73
N VAL A 57 2.18 7.26 25.84
CA VAL A 57 1.06 7.28 26.77
C VAL A 57 -0.23 7.01 26.03
N TRP A 58 -0.89 5.91 26.38
CA TRP A 58 -2.14 5.46 25.78
C TRP A 58 -3.30 5.73 26.71
N ARG A 59 -4.31 6.45 26.22
CA ARG A 59 -5.58 6.68 26.93
C ARG A 59 -6.71 6.04 26.13
N ARG A 60 -7.25 4.93 26.66
CA ARG A 60 -8.36 4.23 26.01
C ARG A 60 -9.67 4.94 26.31
N PHE A 61 -10.62 4.91 25.39
CA PHE A 61 -12.00 5.30 25.65
C PHE A 61 -12.97 4.27 25.07
N ALA A 62 -14.13 4.17 25.72
CA ALA A 62 -15.26 3.45 25.16
C ALA A 62 -16.24 4.49 24.60
N PRO A 63 -16.58 4.45 23.30
CA PRO A 63 -17.58 5.36 22.75
C PRO A 63 -18.94 5.07 23.39
N ARG A 64 -19.43 5.95 24.29
CA ARG A 64 -20.78 5.82 24.89
C ARG A 64 -21.88 6.17 23.89
N LYS A 65 -21.60 7.10 22.97
CA LYS A 65 -22.35 7.39 21.76
C LYS A 65 -21.35 7.31 20.61
N GLY A 66 -21.53 6.36 19.71
CA GLY A 66 -20.58 6.14 18.63
C GLY A 66 -20.74 4.75 18.05
N PRO A 67 -19.90 4.38 17.09
CA PRO A 67 -20.00 3.09 16.46
C PRO A 67 -19.77 1.98 17.48
N TRP A 68 -20.62 0.96 17.45
CA TRP A 68 -20.56 -0.22 18.32
C TRP A 68 -19.31 -1.11 18.05
N GLY A 69 -18.29 -0.60 17.36
CA GLY A 69 -17.20 -1.37 16.74
C GLY A 69 -15.89 -1.44 17.52
N GLY A 70 -15.83 -0.96 18.78
CA GLY A 70 -14.65 -1.18 19.62
C GLY A 70 -14.30 -0.05 20.58
N TYR A 71 -13.08 -0.11 21.12
CA TYR A 71 -12.48 0.93 21.94
C TYR A 71 -11.58 1.83 21.09
N GLY A 72 -11.58 3.12 21.39
CA GLY A 72 -10.61 4.05 20.83
C GLY A 72 -9.41 4.21 21.76
N THR A 73 -8.27 4.59 21.19
CA THR A 73 -7.03 4.87 21.93
C THR A 73 -6.47 6.21 21.45
N VAL A 74 -6.30 7.13 22.39
CA VAL A 74 -5.53 8.36 22.19
C VAL A 74 -4.09 8.09 22.58
N ILE A 75 -3.16 8.43 21.70
CA ILE A 75 -1.72 8.17 21.85
C ILE A 75 -0.99 9.51 21.88
N ALA A 76 -0.15 9.68 22.89
CA ALA A 76 0.80 10.77 23.08
C ALA A 76 2.21 10.20 23.32
N ASP A 77 3.24 11.03 23.14
CA ASP A 77 4.60 10.66 23.55
C ASP A 77 4.70 10.70 25.09
N ALA A 78 5.48 9.82 25.71
CA ALA A 78 5.72 9.87 27.15
C ALA A 78 6.47 11.13 27.59
N SER A 79 7.28 11.75 26.72
CA SER A 79 7.94 13.03 27.00
C SER A 79 6.99 14.23 26.91
N GLU A 80 5.89 14.09 26.17
CA GLU A 80 4.88 15.14 25.97
C GLU A 80 3.46 14.55 26.14
N PRO A 81 3.10 14.07 27.35
CA PRO A 81 1.91 13.25 27.56
C PRO A 81 0.59 14.00 27.37
N ASP A 82 0.64 15.32 27.36
CA ASP A 82 -0.50 16.21 27.11
C ASP A 82 -0.63 16.60 25.63
N GLN A 83 0.37 16.28 24.80
CA GLN A 83 0.34 16.56 23.38
C GLN A 83 -0.17 15.33 22.62
N VAL A 84 -1.40 15.43 22.11
CA VAL A 84 -2.01 14.33 21.37
C VAL A 84 -1.31 14.18 20.01
N ARG A 85 -0.83 12.96 19.72
CA ARG A 85 -0.14 12.64 18.47
C ARG A 85 -0.97 11.79 17.52
N LYS A 86 -1.90 11.00 18.05
CA LYS A 86 -2.70 10.08 17.25
C LYS A 86 -3.96 9.66 17.99
N LEU A 87 -5.05 9.53 17.24
CA LEU A 87 -6.26 8.86 17.69
C LEU A 87 -6.44 7.61 16.83
N ASN A 88 -6.55 6.44 17.45
CA ASN A 88 -6.87 5.18 16.78
C ASN A 88 -8.24 4.70 17.26
N VAL A 89 -9.11 4.35 16.33
CA VAL A 89 -10.40 3.70 16.59
C VAL A 89 -10.37 2.35 15.91
N ARG A 90 -10.38 1.28 16.69
CA ARG A 90 -10.61 -0.06 16.15
C ARG A 90 -12.07 -0.13 15.72
N VAL A 91 -12.29 -0.43 14.46
CA VAL A 91 -13.63 -0.48 13.87
C VAL A 91 -14.03 -1.94 13.63
N VAL A 92 -13.07 -2.79 13.25
CA VAL A 92 -13.15 -4.25 13.40
C VAL A 92 -12.04 -4.66 14.35
N ASP A 93 -12.42 -5.26 15.48
CA ASP A 93 -11.51 -5.64 16.55
C ASP A 93 -11.32 -7.17 16.70
N LEU A 94 -11.99 -7.94 15.84
CA LEU A 94 -11.83 -9.39 15.77
C LEU A 94 -11.09 -9.76 14.48
N PRO A 95 -10.21 -10.78 14.56
CA PRO A 95 -9.54 -11.28 13.39
C PRO A 95 -10.55 -11.89 12.42
N ALA A 96 -10.32 -11.72 11.12
CA ALA A 96 -11.14 -12.32 10.09
C ALA A 96 -10.89 -13.85 10.03
N GLU A 97 -11.93 -14.60 9.67
CA GLU A 97 -11.83 -16.06 9.56
C GLU A 97 -10.91 -16.50 8.40
N ASP A 98 -10.84 -15.68 7.34
CA ASP A 98 -9.99 -15.90 6.17
C ASP A 98 -9.64 -14.57 5.45
N THR A 99 -8.68 -14.65 4.51
CA THR A 99 -8.22 -13.50 3.71
C THR A 99 -9.33 -12.88 2.86
N ALA A 100 -10.27 -13.68 2.37
CA ALA A 100 -11.36 -13.18 1.54
C ALA A 100 -12.33 -12.30 2.34
N THR A 101 -12.61 -12.71 3.58
CA THR A 101 -13.40 -11.99 4.57
C THR A 101 -12.67 -10.73 5.01
N ALA A 102 -11.38 -10.83 5.34
CA ALA A 102 -10.54 -9.66 5.63
C ALA A 102 -10.63 -8.64 4.49
N ALA A 103 -10.36 -9.06 3.25
CA ALA A 103 -10.45 -8.21 2.07
C ALA A 103 -11.86 -7.64 1.85
N GLY A 104 -12.91 -8.38 2.21
CA GLY A 104 -14.29 -7.88 2.25
C GLY A 104 -14.48 -6.70 3.20
N LEU A 105 -14.00 -6.83 4.44
CA LEU A 105 -14.06 -5.78 5.47
C LEU A 105 -13.26 -4.55 5.06
N VAL A 106 -12.05 -4.77 4.57
CA VAL A 106 -11.16 -3.70 4.08
C VAL A 106 -11.83 -2.91 2.97
N ARG A 107 -12.31 -3.58 1.92
CA ARG A 107 -13.01 -2.93 0.80
C ARG A 107 -14.28 -2.19 1.24
N ALA A 108 -15.00 -2.71 2.24
CA ALA A 108 -16.19 -2.04 2.79
C ALA A 108 -15.81 -0.73 3.48
N ALA A 109 -14.80 -0.75 4.36
CA ALA A 109 -14.29 0.44 5.02
C ALA A 109 -13.81 1.48 4.00
N TRP A 110 -13.09 1.03 2.99
CA TRP A 110 -12.60 1.87 1.90
C TRP A 110 -13.73 2.52 1.12
N TRP A 111 -14.78 1.76 0.84
CA TRP A 111 -15.94 2.26 0.14
C TRP A 111 -16.65 3.36 0.91
N VAL A 112 -16.85 3.16 2.21
CA VAL A 112 -17.45 4.16 3.09
C VAL A 112 -16.58 5.43 3.15
N MET A 113 -15.27 5.29 3.35
CA MET A 113 -14.37 6.44 3.38
C MET A 113 -14.39 7.23 2.08
N GLU A 114 -14.39 6.56 0.93
CA GLU A 114 -14.40 7.25 -0.37
C GLU A 114 -15.74 7.90 -0.70
N GLU A 115 -16.87 7.30 -0.29
CA GLU A 115 -18.19 7.94 -0.42
C GLU A 115 -18.29 9.23 0.40
N GLU A 116 -17.70 9.26 1.60
CA GLU A 116 -17.81 10.39 2.52
C GLU A 116 -16.73 11.47 2.31
N LEU A 117 -15.51 11.06 1.93
CA LEU A 117 -14.35 11.97 1.85
C LEU A 117 -13.89 12.24 0.42
N GLY A 118 -14.37 11.46 -0.55
CA GLY A 118 -13.81 11.40 -1.89
C GLY A 118 -12.57 10.49 -1.95
N PRO A 119 -11.81 10.53 -3.06
CA PRO A 119 -10.68 9.63 -3.28
C PRO A 119 -9.58 9.80 -2.20
N PRO A 120 -8.90 8.72 -1.80
CA PRO A 120 -7.70 8.82 -0.97
C PRO A 120 -6.60 9.59 -1.69
N THR A 121 -5.78 10.31 -0.92
CA THR A 121 -4.61 11.03 -1.43
C THR A 121 -3.46 10.07 -1.71
N MET A 122 -3.34 9.01 -0.91
CA MET A 122 -2.27 8.03 -1.00
C MET A 122 -2.72 6.67 -0.48
N TRP A 123 -2.12 5.63 -1.03
CA TRP A 123 -2.23 4.23 -0.64
C TRP A 123 -0.84 3.73 -0.28
N GLY A 124 -0.79 2.66 0.49
CA GLY A 124 0.41 1.85 0.62
C GLY A 124 0.13 0.57 1.39
N GLY A 125 1.18 -0.19 1.65
CA GLY A 125 1.07 -1.43 2.40
C GLY A 125 2.44 -2.00 2.77
N ASP A 126 2.44 -2.84 3.80
CA ASP A 126 3.59 -3.68 4.20
C ASP A 126 3.08 -5.09 4.55
N SER A 127 2.42 -5.20 5.70
CA SER A 127 1.77 -6.40 6.22
C SER A 127 0.22 -6.36 6.11
N GLY A 128 -0.27 -5.35 5.38
CA GLY A 128 -1.66 -5.07 5.09
C GLY A 128 -1.77 -3.69 4.46
N PRO A 129 -2.81 -3.43 3.66
CA PRO A 129 -2.95 -2.15 2.98
C PRO A 129 -3.46 -1.05 3.91
N TRP A 130 -3.05 0.17 3.59
CA TRP A 130 -3.50 1.40 4.22
C TRP A 130 -3.83 2.46 3.19
N MET A 131 -4.70 3.38 3.58
CA MET A 131 -5.12 4.52 2.77
C MET A 131 -5.23 5.79 3.57
N LEU A 132 -4.69 6.86 3.00
CA LEU A 132 -4.55 8.16 3.64
C LEU A 132 -5.35 9.22 2.88
N TRP A 133 -6.15 9.97 3.62
CA TRP A 133 -6.83 11.18 3.17
C TRP A 133 -6.24 12.40 3.87
N ARG A 134 -5.56 13.25 3.11
CA ARG A 134 -5.06 14.53 3.62
C ARG A 134 -6.17 15.57 3.57
N ARG A 135 -6.48 16.20 4.71
CA ARG A 135 -7.53 17.22 4.82
C ARG A 135 -6.96 18.46 5.54
N PRO A 136 -7.58 19.63 5.36
CA PRO A 136 -7.20 20.82 6.13
C PRO A 136 -7.34 20.55 7.64
N GLY A 137 -6.21 20.49 8.34
CA GLY A 137 -6.15 20.36 9.81
C GLY A 137 -6.12 18.95 10.37
N ALA A 138 -6.21 17.90 9.55
CA ALA A 138 -6.05 16.51 9.97
C ALA A 138 -5.77 15.58 8.78
N CYS A 139 -5.21 14.41 9.08
CA CYS A 139 -5.07 13.29 8.16
C CYS A 139 -5.91 12.12 8.67
N LEU A 140 -6.73 11.52 7.80
CA LEU A 140 -7.46 10.29 8.14
C LEU A 140 -6.78 9.11 7.47
N LEU A 141 -6.53 8.05 8.25
CA LEU A 141 -5.94 6.81 7.77
C LEU A 141 -6.88 5.65 8.06
N VAL A 142 -7.16 4.81 7.06
CA VAL A 142 -7.70 3.47 7.31
C VAL A 142 -6.61 2.47 6.98
N HIS A 143 -6.34 1.56 7.90
CA HIS A 143 -5.37 0.49 7.69
C HIS A 143 -5.84 -0.80 8.32
N THR A 144 -5.25 -1.89 7.86
CA THR A 144 -5.56 -3.22 8.33
C THR A 144 -4.35 -3.86 8.96
N HIS A 145 -4.61 -4.75 9.91
CA HIS A 145 -3.57 -5.57 10.51
C HIS A 145 -3.60 -6.96 9.86
N ASP A 146 -2.50 -7.70 10.02
CA ASP A 146 -2.27 -9.01 9.41
C ASP A 146 -3.39 -10.03 9.71
N GLU A 147 -4.10 -9.84 10.84
CA GLU A 147 -5.18 -10.72 11.26
C GLU A 147 -6.57 -10.29 10.74
N GLY A 148 -6.67 -9.23 9.92
CA GLY A 148 -7.94 -8.74 9.36
C GLY A 148 -8.69 -7.72 10.21
N GLU A 149 -8.09 -7.28 11.33
CA GLU A 149 -8.57 -6.13 12.10
C GLU A 149 -8.49 -4.85 11.24
N VAL A 150 -9.44 -3.94 11.42
CA VAL A 150 -9.50 -2.67 10.67
C VAL A 150 -9.51 -1.51 11.67
N SER A 151 -8.58 -0.57 11.46
CA SER A 151 -8.44 0.62 12.28
C SER A 151 -8.64 1.89 11.45
N LEU A 152 -9.36 2.85 12.04
CA LEU A 152 -9.43 4.22 11.57
C LEU A 152 -8.56 5.09 12.48
N GLU A 153 -7.62 5.81 11.90
CA GLU A 153 -6.74 6.72 12.63
C GLU A 153 -6.95 8.17 12.18
N LEU A 154 -6.90 9.06 13.16
CA LEU A 154 -6.83 10.49 12.96
C LEU A 154 -5.43 10.95 13.37
N LEU A 155 -4.73 11.54 12.42
CA LEU A 155 -3.33 11.95 12.50
C LEU A 155 -3.20 13.47 12.31
N PRO A 156 -2.13 14.10 12.82
CA PRO A 156 -1.79 15.48 12.54
C PRO A 156 -1.71 15.77 11.03
N PRO A 157 -1.98 17.01 10.59
CA PRO A 157 -1.95 17.37 9.17
C PRO A 157 -0.56 17.26 8.53
N ASP A 158 0.49 17.37 9.35
CA ASP A 158 1.90 17.23 8.98
C ASP A 158 2.42 15.80 9.17
N ALA A 159 1.56 14.84 9.53
CA ALA A 159 1.95 13.45 9.66
C ALA A 159 2.54 12.93 8.35
N ASP A 160 3.77 12.42 8.45
CA ASP A 160 4.43 11.76 7.34
C ASP A 160 3.59 10.55 6.89
N ALA A 161 3.60 10.25 5.59
CA ALA A 161 3.10 8.98 5.09
C ALA A 161 3.85 7.80 5.75
N ASP A 162 5.12 8.02 6.15
CA ASP A 162 5.91 7.06 6.92
C ASP A 162 5.37 6.84 8.36
N ALA A 163 4.59 7.76 8.90
CA ALA A 163 3.98 7.66 10.23
C ALA A 163 2.58 7.02 10.20
N ALA A 164 1.98 6.91 9.01
CA ALA A 164 0.68 6.28 8.82
C ALA A 164 0.80 4.76 8.99
N GLY A 165 0.05 4.18 9.94
CA GLY A 165 0.08 2.74 10.23
C GLY A 165 1.11 2.33 11.29
N GLY A 166 1.62 3.30 12.06
CA GLY A 166 2.75 3.12 12.98
C GLY A 166 2.63 1.97 13.98
N GLY A 167 3.44 0.95 13.71
CA GLY A 167 3.79 -0.23 14.50
C GLY A 167 4.84 -1.08 13.77
N TYR A 168 4.74 -1.15 12.44
CA TYR A 168 5.69 -1.84 11.57
C TYR A 168 5.89 -1.06 10.25
N SER A 169 7.10 -0.50 10.11
CA SER A 169 7.81 -0.10 8.88
C SER A 169 7.17 0.89 7.88
N ARG A 170 8.02 1.56 7.11
CA ARG A 170 7.62 2.27 5.88
C ARG A 170 6.87 1.26 5.02
N GLY A 171 5.64 1.56 4.61
CA GLY A 171 4.97 0.73 3.60
C GLY A 171 5.93 0.41 2.45
N ARG A 172 6.12 -0.87 2.14
CA ARG A 172 7.03 -1.38 1.10
C ARG A 172 6.66 -0.92 -0.30
N TRP A 173 5.41 -0.52 -0.46
CA TRP A 173 4.90 0.13 -1.65
C TRP A 173 3.94 1.27 -1.28
N ARG A 174 3.84 2.26 -2.18
CA ARG A 174 2.90 3.38 -2.07
C ARG A 174 2.33 3.74 -3.42
N ALA A 175 1.10 4.22 -3.45
CA ALA A 175 0.52 4.74 -4.67
C ALA A 175 -0.19 6.08 -4.43
N ALA A 176 0.14 7.09 -5.22
CA ALA A 176 -0.49 8.40 -5.17
C ALA A 176 -0.46 9.09 -6.55
N GLU A 177 -1.13 10.23 -6.66
CA GLU A 177 -0.91 11.14 -7.79
C GLU A 177 0.55 11.61 -7.78
N LEU A 178 1.10 11.92 -8.97
CA LEU A 178 2.51 12.25 -9.12
C LEU A 178 2.98 13.38 -8.19
N ALA A 179 2.17 14.42 -8.04
CA ALA A 179 2.47 15.56 -7.17
C ALA A 179 2.48 15.20 -5.67
N GLY A 180 1.84 14.09 -5.29
CA GLY A 180 1.76 13.60 -3.92
C GLY A 180 2.87 12.63 -3.53
N LEU A 181 3.65 12.12 -4.50
CA LEU A 181 4.80 11.28 -4.22
C LEU A 181 6.03 12.14 -3.92
N PRO A 182 6.94 11.66 -3.05
CA PRO A 182 8.25 12.28 -2.90
C PRO A 182 8.88 12.46 -4.29
N THR A 183 9.53 13.62 -4.49
CA THR A 183 10.36 13.81 -5.67
C THR A 183 11.47 12.77 -5.58
N ALA A 184 11.39 11.73 -6.42
CA ALA A 184 12.39 10.68 -6.45
C ALA A 184 13.75 11.37 -6.67
N PRO A 185 14.76 11.12 -5.82
CA PRO A 185 16.08 11.59 -6.14
C PRO A 185 16.45 11.02 -7.52
N ALA A 186 17.00 11.85 -8.41
CA ALA A 186 17.59 11.43 -9.68
C ALA A 186 18.89 10.62 -9.46
N ALA A 187 18.95 9.85 -8.38
CA ALA A 187 20.11 9.13 -7.95
C ALA A 187 20.13 7.79 -8.69
N SER A 188 21.27 7.54 -9.35
CA SER A 188 21.72 6.20 -9.68
C SER A 188 21.57 5.28 -8.46
N PRO A 189 21.48 3.95 -8.66
CA PRO A 189 21.44 2.99 -7.55
C PRO A 189 22.52 3.33 -6.52
N ALA A 190 22.19 3.15 -5.23
CA ALA A 190 23.12 3.48 -4.15
C ALA A 190 24.50 2.85 -4.43
N PRO A 191 25.62 3.57 -4.21
CA PRO A 191 26.95 3.05 -4.52
C PRO A 191 27.18 1.68 -3.87
N GLY A 192 27.50 0.67 -4.68
CA GLY A 192 27.68 -0.72 -4.21
C GLY A 192 26.45 -1.62 -4.32
N THR A 193 25.32 -1.13 -4.84
CA THR A 193 24.16 -1.98 -5.15
C THR A 193 24.57 -3.09 -6.14
N THR A 194 24.19 -4.34 -5.87
CA THR A 194 24.42 -5.47 -6.77
C THR A 194 23.10 -6.00 -7.36
N TRP A 195 23.19 -6.83 -8.40
CA TRP A 195 22.00 -7.49 -8.96
C TRP A 195 21.28 -8.36 -7.93
N GLU A 196 22.02 -9.01 -7.03
CA GLU A 196 21.46 -9.83 -5.95
C GLU A 196 20.70 -8.97 -4.93
N GLU A 197 21.18 -7.76 -4.64
CA GLU A 197 20.45 -6.82 -3.78
C GLU A 197 19.16 -6.32 -4.45
N VAL A 198 19.20 -6.02 -5.75
CA VAL A 198 18.01 -5.64 -6.52
C VAL A 198 17.00 -6.77 -6.55
N GLU A 199 17.43 -8.01 -6.84
CA GLU A 199 16.56 -9.19 -6.85
C GLU A 199 15.88 -9.38 -5.49
N LYS A 200 16.65 -9.28 -4.39
CA LYS A 200 16.12 -9.40 -3.04
C LYS A 200 15.06 -8.34 -2.73
N ARG A 201 15.38 -7.06 -2.98
CA ARG A 201 14.46 -5.94 -2.72
C ARG A 201 13.20 -6.03 -3.60
N LEU A 202 13.35 -6.43 -4.87
CA LEU A 202 12.23 -6.67 -5.78
C LEU A 202 11.36 -7.83 -5.29
N SER A 203 11.96 -8.94 -4.85
CA SER A 203 11.22 -10.07 -4.28
C SER A 203 10.39 -9.65 -3.07
N GLU A 204 10.94 -8.82 -2.19
CA GLU A 204 10.22 -8.32 -1.01
C GLU A 204 9.08 -7.37 -1.39
N ALA A 205 9.30 -6.49 -2.37
CA ALA A 205 8.28 -5.58 -2.90
C ALA A 205 7.13 -6.34 -3.56
N LEU A 206 7.44 -7.29 -4.44
CA LEU A 206 6.42 -8.13 -5.10
C LEU A 206 5.65 -8.97 -4.09
N ARG A 207 6.32 -9.52 -3.06
CA ARG A 207 5.64 -10.27 -2.00
C ARG A 207 4.59 -9.42 -1.29
N SER A 208 4.92 -8.17 -0.97
CA SER A 208 3.99 -7.25 -0.31
C SER A 208 2.83 -6.85 -1.25
N LEU A 209 3.13 -6.50 -2.51
CA LEU A 209 2.12 -6.17 -3.51
C LEU A 209 1.15 -7.34 -3.79
N ASP A 210 1.67 -8.57 -3.92
CA ASP A 210 0.87 -9.77 -4.17
C ASP A 210 0.00 -10.11 -2.96
N HIS A 211 0.55 -9.99 -1.74
CA HIS A 211 -0.21 -10.20 -0.50
C HIS A 211 -1.36 -9.20 -0.35
N ASP A 212 -1.12 -7.94 -0.71
CA ASP A 212 -2.11 -6.86 -0.59
C ASP A 212 -3.07 -6.79 -1.82
N THR A 213 -2.83 -7.56 -2.89
CA THR A 213 -3.66 -7.58 -4.11
C THR A 213 -5.15 -7.84 -3.89
N PRO A 214 -5.59 -8.78 -3.02
CA PRO A 214 -7.02 -9.02 -2.78
C PRO A 214 -7.75 -7.79 -2.28
N PHE A 215 -7.03 -6.89 -1.63
CA PHE A 215 -7.61 -5.74 -0.97
C PHE A 215 -7.82 -4.60 -1.98
N PHE A 216 -6.91 -4.42 -2.95
CA PHE A 216 -6.99 -3.34 -3.93
C PHE A 216 -8.24 -3.42 -4.82
N PRO A 217 -8.82 -2.27 -5.21
CA PRO A 217 -9.89 -2.21 -6.19
C PRO A 217 -9.39 -2.40 -7.65
N GLY A 218 -8.17 -2.85 -7.88
CA GLY A 218 -7.60 -2.87 -9.23
C GLY A 218 -6.35 -3.71 -9.31
N ARG A 219 -5.39 -3.24 -10.13
CA ARG A 219 -4.14 -3.95 -10.39
C ARG A 219 -2.96 -3.01 -10.31
N PHE A 220 -1.80 -3.54 -9.99
CA PHE A 220 -0.54 -2.84 -10.21
C PHE A 220 0.08 -3.28 -11.54
N ILE A 221 0.91 -2.42 -12.13
CA ILE A 221 1.80 -2.74 -13.24
C ILE A 221 3.15 -2.10 -12.89
N LEU A 222 4.22 -2.87 -12.95
CA LEU A 222 5.58 -2.44 -12.71
C LEU A 222 6.41 -2.75 -13.96
N HIS A 223 7.08 -1.73 -14.49
CA HIS A 223 8.07 -1.85 -15.56
C HIS A 223 9.46 -1.65 -14.96
N LEU A 224 10.40 -2.50 -15.33
CA LEU A 224 11.82 -2.35 -15.01
C LEU A 224 12.61 -2.35 -16.30
N GLY A 225 13.58 -1.46 -16.46
CA GLY A 225 14.34 -1.38 -17.71
C GLY A 225 15.43 -0.33 -17.71
N SER A 226 16.11 -0.20 -18.85
CA SER A 226 17.13 0.83 -19.05
C SER A 226 16.48 2.22 -19.08
N ALA A 227 17.05 3.18 -18.35
CA ALA A 227 16.68 4.59 -18.35
C ALA A 227 16.95 5.29 -19.69
N ASP A 228 17.91 4.76 -20.46
CA ASP A 228 18.34 5.31 -21.74
C ASP A 228 17.68 4.64 -22.95
N ASP A 229 17.29 3.36 -22.81
CA ASP A 229 16.64 2.60 -23.87
C ASP A 229 15.27 2.06 -23.43
N PRO A 230 14.15 2.72 -23.81
CA PRO A 230 12.81 2.31 -23.40
C PRO A 230 12.35 0.99 -24.04
N GLN A 231 13.09 0.44 -25.00
CA GLN A 231 12.78 -0.86 -25.59
C GLN A 231 13.35 -2.03 -24.79
N ARG A 232 14.30 -1.77 -23.88
CA ARG A 232 14.89 -2.79 -23.00
C ARG A 232 14.22 -2.77 -21.65
N PHE A 233 13.09 -3.45 -21.57
CA PHE A 233 12.35 -3.55 -20.32
C PHE A 233 11.70 -4.93 -20.16
N VAL A 234 11.42 -5.24 -18.90
CA VAL A 234 10.57 -6.31 -18.45
C VAL A 234 9.43 -5.68 -17.65
N GLN A 235 8.34 -6.40 -17.50
CA GLN A 235 7.23 -5.91 -16.70
C GLN A 235 6.57 -7.03 -15.91
N CYS A 236 5.87 -6.64 -14.86
CA CYS A 236 5.00 -7.53 -14.12
C CYS A 236 3.75 -6.81 -13.65
N TRP A 237 2.67 -7.55 -13.44
CA TRP A 237 1.40 -7.01 -12.97
C TRP A 237 0.63 -8.07 -12.20
N SER A 238 -0.28 -7.60 -11.33
CA SER A 238 -1.26 -8.49 -10.72
C SER A 238 -2.37 -8.83 -11.70
N GLN A 239 -2.69 -10.12 -11.77
CA GLN A 239 -3.83 -10.65 -12.50
C GLN A 239 -4.62 -11.58 -11.57
N ASP A 240 -5.85 -11.19 -11.28
CA ASP A 240 -6.69 -11.86 -10.28
C ASP A 240 -6.00 -11.82 -8.90
N LEU A 241 -5.55 -12.96 -8.37
CA LEU A 241 -4.75 -13.06 -7.13
C LEU A 241 -3.32 -13.55 -7.40
N GLY A 242 -2.92 -13.56 -8.67
CA GLY A 242 -1.64 -14.05 -9.14
C GLY A 242 -0.74 -12.94 -9.68
N LEU A 243 0.51 -13.33 -9.92
CA LEU A 243 1.54 -12.49 -10.52
C LEU A 243 1.78 -12.94 -11.96
N VAL A 244 1.89 -11.99 -12.89
CA VAL A 244 2.38 -12.25 -14.23
C VAL A 244 3.68 -11.48 -14.43
N VAL A 245 4.71 -12.16 -14.92
CA VAL A 245 5.95 -11.54 -15.38
C VAL A 245 6.06 -11.69 -16.89
N GLU A 246 6.60 -10.68 -17.54
CA GLU A 246 6.69 -10.58 -18.99
C GLU A 246 8.03 -9.98 -19.42
N ALA A 247 8.66 -10.62 -20.41
CA ALA A 247 9.89 -10.12 -21.03
C ALA A 247 9.57 -9.33 -22.31
N THR A 248 8.89 -8.18 -22.16
CA THR A 248 8.37 -7.37 -23.27
C THR A 248 9.47 -6.86 -24.20
N GLY A 249 10.68 -6.64 -23.68
CA GLY A 249 11.82 -6.19 -24.48
C GLY A 249 12.14 -7.08 -25.69
N TYR A 250 11.78 -8.36 -25.64
CA TYR A 250 11.94 -9.29 -26.77
C TYR A 250 11.02 -9.01 -27.96
N LEU A 251 9.93 -8.24 -27.79
CA LEU A 251 9.15 -7.74 -28.91
C LEU A 251 9.94 -6.73 -29.75
N HIS A 252 10.81 -5.95 -29.10
CA HIS A 252 11.64 -4.94 -29.75
C HIS A 252 13.00 -5.49 -30.17
N ARG A 253 13.44 -6.57 -29.53
CA ARG A 253 14.73 -7.24 -29.78
C ARG A 253 14.56 -8.75 -29.96
N PRO A 254 13.87 -9.19 -31.03
CA PRO A 254 13.67 -10.62 -31.28
C PRO A 254 14.98 -11.39 -31.47
N GLU A 255 16.06 -10.70 -31.86
CA GLU A 255 17.40 -11.27 -32.01
C GLU A 255 18.06 -11.67 -30.68
N ALA A 256 17.62 -11.10 -29.55
CA ALA A 256 18.13 -11.42 -28.22
C ALA A 256 17.42 -12.63 -27.59
N VAL A 257 16.39 -13.18 -28.25
CA VAL A 257 15.57 -14.27 -27.73
C VAL A 257 16.32 -15.60 -27.80
N ASP A 258 16.57 -16.20 -26.64
CA ASP A 258 16.92 -17.62 -26.52
C ASP A 258 15.69 -18.43 -26.12
N ALA A 259 14.95 -18.90 -27.13
CA ALA A 259 13.69 -19.61 -26.93
C ALA A 259 13.86 -20.93 -26.17
N ALA A 260 15.00 -21.62 -26.32
CA ALA A 260 15.27 -22.87 -25.62
C ALA A 260 15.44 -22.60 -24.13
N ARG A 261 16.31 -21.63 -23.77
CA ARG A 261 16.51 -21.19 -22.38
C ARG A 261 15.20 -20.72 -21.73
N LEU A 262 14.42 -19.91 -22.43
CA LEU A 262 13.14 -19.40 -21.92
C LEU A 262 12.15 -20.55 -21.65
N THR A 263 12.04 -21.50 -22.58
CA THR A 263 11.16 -22.68 -22.39
C THR A 263 11.63 -23.55 -21.23
N ASP A 264 12.93 -23.81 -21.11
CA ASP A 264 13.51 -24.59 -20.01
C ASP A 264 13.31 -23.91 -18.65
N ASN A 265 13.34 -22.58 -18.61
CA ASN A 265 13.04 -21.77 -17.43
C ASN A 265 11.53 -21.58 -17.17
N GLY A 266 10.68 -22.26 -17.94
CA GLY A 266 9.23 -22.29 -17.75
C GLY A 266 8.47 -21.09 -18.29
N TRP A 267 9.09 -20.23 -19.11
CA TRP A 267 8.38 -19.19 -19.83
C TRP A 267 7.47 -19.79 -20.89
N ASP A 268 6.33 -19.15 -21.11
CA ASP A 268 5.39 -19.49 -22.18
C ASP A 268 5.35 -18.35 -23.21
N SER A 269 5.45 -18.71 -24.49
CA SER A 269 5.32 -17.78 -25.61
C SER A 269 3.85 -17.70 -26.02
N SER A 270 3.06 -16.93 -25.27
CA SER A 270 1.66 -16.67 -25.63
C SER A 270 1.55 -15.39 -26.46
N ARG A 271 0.92 -15.44 -27.65
CA ARG A 271 0.68 -14.27 -28.52
C ARG A 271 1.94 -13.49 -28.92
N SER A 272 3.04 -14.20 -29.15
CA SER A 272 4.37 -13.63 -29.50
C SER A 272 5.04 -12.86 -28.37
N VAL A 273 4.60 -13.09 -27.12
CA VAL A 273 5.20 -12.49 -25.93
C VAL A 273 5.58 -13.58 -24.95
N TRP A 274 6.78 -13.50 -24.40
CA TRP A 274 7.26 -14.41 -23.37
C TRP A 274 6.75 -13.99 -22.00
N GLN A 275 5.95 -14.84 -21.39
CA GLN A 275 5.30 -14.60 -20.11
C GLN A 275 5.41 -15.81 -19.19
N ARG A 276 5.40 -15.56 -17.88
CA ARG A 276 5.19 -16.59 -16.85
C ARG A 276 4.09 -16.13 -15.91
N ARG A 277 3.17 -17.03 -15.60
CA ARG A 277 2.05 -16.79 -14.69
C ARG A 277 2.24 -17.58 -13.40
N PHE A 278 1.94 -16.94 -12.29
CA PHE A 278 1.94 -17.50 -10.94
C PHE A 278 0.56 -17.28 -10.31
N PRO A 279 -0.41 -18.18 -10.55
CA PRO A 279 -1.80 -17.98 -10.10
C PRO A 279 -1.96 -17.90 -8.58
N ASP A 280 -1.07 -18.55 -7.83
CA ASP A 280 -1.11 -18.62 -6.36
C ASP A 280 -0.01 -17.74 -5.72
N ALA A 281 0.36 -16.64 -6.37
CA ALA A 281 1.46 -15.77 -5.90
C ALA A 281 1.18 -15.16 -4.52
N MET A 282 -0.09 -14.84 -4.23
CA MET A 282 -0.53 -14.37 -2.91
C MET A 282 -0.26 -15.40 -1.79
N GLU A 283 -0.50 -16.69 -2.05
CA GLU A 283 -0.40 -17.76 -1.03
C GLU A 283 1.00 -18.33 -0.91
N GLN A 284 1.80 -18.22 -1.98
CA GLN A 284 3.12 -18.84 -2.07
C GLN A 284 4.20 -17.75 -2.27
N PRO A 285 4.82 -17.26 -1.17
CA PRO A 285 5.87 -16.25 -1.23
C PRO A 285 7.05 -16.60 -2.16
N ALA A 286 7.27 -17.90 -2.41
CA ALA A 286 8.30 -18.39 -3.34
C ALA A 286 8.04 -17.95 -4.79
N HIS A 287 6.79 -17.68 -5.17
CA HIS A 287 6.44 -17.17 -6.50
C HIS A 287 6.93 -15.73 -6.71
N ALA A 288 6.79 -14.85 -5.71
CA ALA A 288 7.34 -13.50 -5.78
C ALA A 288 8.88 -13.52 -5.96
N ALA A 289 9.58 -14.40 -5.22
CA ALA A 289 11.02 -14.58 -5.37
C ALA A 289 11.41 -15.12 -6.75
N THR A 290 10.68 -16.12 -7.24
CA THR A 290 10.91 -16.70 -8.58
C THR A 290 10.66 -15.66 -9.68
N GLY A 291 9.58 -14.89 -9.57
CA GLY A 291 9.26 -13.80 -10.50
C GLY A 291 10.32 -12.72 -10.50
N ALA A 292 10.77 -12.27 -9.33
CA ALA A 292 11.84 -11.27 -9.20
C ALA A 292 13.14 -11.74 -9.86
N ARG A 293 13.57 -12.97 -9.59
CA ARG A 293 14.75 -13.58 -10.22
C ARG A 293 14.62 -13.63 -11.74
N MET A 294 13.48 -14.10 -12.25
CA MET A 294 13.22 -14.15 -13.69
C MET A 294 13.29 -12.75 -14.32
N LEU A 295 12.70 -11.72 -13.71
CA LEU A 295 12.78 -10.34 -14.20
C LEU A 295 14.22 -9.83 -14.24
N VAL A 296 15.00 -10.05 -13.18
CA VAL A 296 16.42 -9.66 -13.10
C VAL A 296 17.29 -10.39 -14.12
N GLU A 297 17.08 -11.70 -14.29
CA GLU A 297 17.77 -12.48 -15.31
C GLU A 297 17.49 -11.93 -16.71
N GLU A 298 16.23 -11.63 -17.05
CA GLU A 298 15.88 -11.11 -18.37
C GLU A 298 16.40 -9.68 -18.60
N LEU A 299 16.44 -8.82 -17.58
CA LEU A 299 17.09 -7.51 -17.67
C LEU A 299 18.56 -7.63 -18.07
N ARG A 300 19.27 -8.61 -17.47
CA ARG A 300 20.68 -8.89 -17.79
C ARG A 300 20.84 -9.42 -19.21
N HIS A 301 19.94 -10.31 -19.67
CA HIS A 301 19.98 -10.82 -21.05
C HIS A 301 19.66 -9.74 -22.09
N LEU A 302 18.77 -8.80 -21.78
CA LEU A 302 18.49 -7.63 -22.61
C LEU A 302 19.64 -6.61 -22.64
N GLY A 303 20.70 -6.81 -21.84
CA GLY A 303 21.84 -5.90 -21.74
C GLY A 303 21.46 -4.58 -21.10
N VAL A 304 20.62 -4.61 -20.06
CA VAL A 304 20.40 -3.46 -19.17
C VAL A 304 21.52 -3.46 -18.15
N ASP A 305 22.30 -2.38 -18.12
CA ASP A 305 23.33 -2.18 -17.10
C ASP A 305 22.69 -1.72 -15.79
N LEU A 306 23.26 -2.16 -14.67
CA LEU A 306 22.73 -1.83 -13.35
C LEU A 306 22.72 -0.31 -13.10
N ALA A 307 23.71 0.42 -13.62
CA ALA A 307 23.79 1.87 -13.50
C ALA A 307 22.64 2.61 -14.20
N ASP A 308 22.08 1.99 -15.24
CA ASP A 308 21.00 2.55 -16.06
C ASP A 308 19.64 1.93 -15.68
N LEU A 309 19.60 1.04 -14.70
CA LEU A 309 18.37 0.38 -14.28
C LEU A 309 17.43 1.39 -13.62
N SER A 310 16.20 1.43 -14.11
CA SER A 310 15.12 2.24 -13.59
C SER A 310 13.82 1.47 -13.53
N TYR A 311 12.85 2.00 -12.79
CA TYR A 311 11.49 1.47 -12.78
C TYR A 311 10.44 2.56 -13.03
N ASP A 312 9.30 2.14 -13.57
CA ASP A 312 8.07 2.92 -13.56
C ASP A 312 6.93 2.01 -13.14
N GLY A 313 6.05 2.52 -12.29
CA GLY A 313 4.96 1.72 -11.75
C GLY A 313 3.66 2.48 -11.74
N THR A 314 2.56 1.77 -11.99
CA THR A 314 1.21 2.29 -11.89
C THR A 314 0.34 1.36 -11.08
N MET A 315 -0.67 1.92 -10.42
CA MET A 315 -1.70 1.18 -9.71
C MET A 315 -3.07 1.74 -10.09
N THR A 316 -4.05 0.89 -10.31
CA THR A 316 -5.42 1.33 -10.57
C THR A 316 -6.30 1.15 -9.34
N GLY A 317 -7.15 2.12 -9.07
CA GLY A 317 -8.16 2.04 -8.03
C GLY A 317 -9.44 2.77 -8.42
N ARG A 318 -10.56 2.02 -8.49
CA ARG A 318 -11.92 2.55 -8.80
C ARG A 318 -11.97 3.53 -9.97
N GLY A 319 -11.30 3.18 -11.08
CA GLY A 319 -11.29 3.99 -12.31
C GLY A 319 -10.28 5.13 -12.31
N ARG A 320 -9.43 5.24 -11.28
CA ARG A 320 -8.29 6.16 -11.22
C ARG A 320 -6.98 5.42 -11.39
N GLY A 321 -6.00 6.11 -11.98
CA GLY A 321 -4.61 5.66 -12.05
C GLY A 321 -3.77 6.43 -11.04
N PHE A 322 -2.91 5.71 -10.33
CA PHE A 322 -1.90 6.22 -9.40
C PHE A 322 -0.52 5.80 -9.89
N HIS A 323 0.49 6.58 -9.53
CA HIS A 323 1.88 6.16 -9.70
C HIS A 323 2.30 5.33 -8.50
N LEU A 324 2.96 4.21 -8.78
CA LEU A 324 3.48 3.31 -7.77
C LEU A 324 4.92 3.71 -7.41
N GLU A 325 5.19 3.78 -6.13
CA GLU A 325 6.52 3.99 -5.56
C GLU A 325 6.90 2.76 -4.72
N LEU A 326 8.16 2.35 -4.85
CA LEU A 326 8.76 1.27 -4.08
C LEU A 326 9.96 1.84 -3.31
N PRO A 327 9.74 2.39 -2.09
CA PRO A 327 10.77 3.12 -1.35
C PRO A 327 12.04 2.29 -1.08
N ASP A 328 11.87 0.99 -0.87
CA ASP A 328 12.96 0.08 -0.51
C ASP A 328 13.63 -0.59 -1.73
N LEU A 329 13.19 -0.29 -2.96
CA LEU A 329 13.73 -0.95 -4.16
C LEU A 329 15.18 -0.51 -4.45
N GLY A 330 15.53 0.73 -4.10
CA GLY A 330 16.91 1.24 -4.22
C GLY A 330 17.39 1.49 -5.65
N ILE A 331 16.48 1.60 -6.63
CA ILE A 331 16.76 2.01 -8.02
C ILE A 331 15.89 3.23 -8.38
N PRO A 332 16.32 4.08 -9.33
CA PRO A 332 15.59 5.31 -9.67
C PRO A 332 14.21 5.03 -10.29
N ARG A 333 13.22 5.80 -9.86
CA ARG A 333 11.90 5.87 -10.51
C ARG A 333 11.97 6.84 -11.68
N VAL A 334 11.64 6.40 -12.88
CA VAL A 334 11.59 7.24 -14.09
C VAL A 334 10.19 7.18 -14.67
N HIS A 335 9.47 8.30 -14.62
CA HIS A 335 8.13 8.33 -15.23
C HIS A 335 8.22 8.36 -16.74
N ARG A 336 7.71 7.30 -17.34
CA ARG A 336 7.55 7.19 -18.78
C ARG A 336 6.05 7.18 -19.07
N PRO A 337 5.51 8.18 -19.81
CA PRO A 337 4.15 8.04 -20.29
C PRO A 337 4.07 6.76 -21.12
N ALA A 338 3.08 5.92 -20.84
CA ALA A 338 2.82 4.72 -21.64
C ALA A 338 2.66 5.14 -23.11
N VAL A 339 3.55 4.67 -23.99
CA VAL A 339 3.53 4.95 -25.43
C VAL A 339 2.55 4.01 -26.13
#